data_AF-A0A401NS42-F1
#
_entry.id   AF-A0A401NS42-F1
#
_cell.length_a   1.000
_cell.length_b   1.000
_cell.length_c   1.000
_cell.angle_alpha   90.00
_cell.angle_beta   90.00
_cell.angle_gamma   90.00
#
_symmetry.space_group_name_H-M   'P 1'
#
loop_
_entity.id
_entity.type
_entity.pdbx_description
1 polymer ?
#
loop_
_entity_poly.entity_id
_entity_poly.type
_entity_poly.pdbx_seq_one_letter_code
_entity_poly.pdbx_strand_id
1 'polypeptide(L)'
;MSDMEDDFMCDDEEDYDLEYSEDSNSEPNVDLENQYYNSKALKEDDPKAALSSFQKVLELEGEKGEWGFKALKQMIKINFKLGNYPEMMNRYKQLLTYIRSAVTRNYSEKSINSILDYISTSKQQQKSMKRQGSSGGIAETDLKACFGGEAESKMDLLQEFYETTLEALKDAKNDRLWFKTNTKLGKLYLEREEFGKLQKILRQLHQSCQTDDGEDDLKKGTQLLEIYALEIQMYTAQKNNKKLKALYEQSLHIKSAIPHPLIMGVIRG
;
A
#
# COMPACT_ATOMS: atom_id res chain seq x y z
N MET A 1 -0.56 11.44 41.83
CA MET A 1 -0.90 10.01 41.95
C MET A 1 -2.32 9.89 41.44
N SER A 2 -2.68 9.25 40.34
CA SER A 2 -1.99 8.74 39.15
C SER A 2 -3.13 8.29 38.22
N ASP A 3 -3.62 9.20 37.37
CA ASP A 3 -4.62 8.92 36.33
C ASP A 3 -3.90 8.65 35.01
N MET A 4 -3.41 7.42 34.82
CA MET A 4 -2.69 7.04 33.60
C MET A 4 -2.85 5.55 33.31
N GLU A 5 -4.08 5.09 33.11
CA GLU A 5 -4.39 3.72 32.67
C GLU A 5 -5.77 3.70 31.98
N ASP A 6 -5.91 4.38 30.84
CA ASP A 6 -7.07 4.21 29.95
C ASP A 6 -6.73 4.61 28.50
N ASP A 7 -5.80 3.88 27.86
CA ASP A 7 -5.53 4.06 26.42
C ASP A 7 -5.09 2.74 25.72
N PHE A 8 -5.47 1.58 26.28
CA PHE A 8 -5.09 0.26 25.76
C PHE A 8 -6.30 -0.53 25.23
N MET A 9 -7.09 0.06 24.32
CA MET A 9 -8.21 -0.64 23.67
C MET A 9 -8.43 -0.15 22.22
N CYS A 10 -7.39 -0.16 21.38
CA CYS A 10 -7.54 0.12 19.94
C CYS A 10 -6.53 -0.70 19.13
N ASP A 11 -6.77 -2.01 18.93
CA ASP A 11 -6.28 -2.70 17.70
C ASP A 11 -6.85 -4.11 17.43
N ASP A 12 -7.67 -4.69 18.32
CA ASP A 12 -8.21 -6.06 18.12
C ASP A 12 -9.63 -6.12 17.52
N GLU A 13 -10.23 -5.00 17.11
CA GLU A 13 -11.59 -4.99 16.53
C GLU A 13 -11.65 -5.35 15.02
N GLU A 14 -10.52 -5.45 14.31
CA GLU A 14 -10.50 -5.69 12.86
C GLU A 14 -10.18 -7.14 12.43
N ASP A 15 -9.99 -8.10 13.34
CA ASP A 15 -9.69 -9.51 12.98
C ASP A 15 -10.92 -10.44 13.01
N TYR A 16 -12.13 -9.90 13.23
CA TYR A 16 -13.40 -10.61 13.00
C TYR A 16 -13.75 -10.65 11.51
N ASP A 17 -12.84 -11.14 10.67
CA ASP A 17 -13.19 -11.61 9.33
C ASP A 17 -13.88 -12.97 9.52
N LEU A 18 -15.20 -12.95 9.74
CA LEU A 18 -16.06 -14.12 9.65
C LEU A 18 -16.07 -14.60 8.19
N GLU A 19 -14.96 -15.18 7.74
CA GLU A 19 -14.93 -15.96 6.50
C GLU A 19 -15.67 -17.26 6.78
N TYR A 20 -16.94 -17.29 6.39
CA TYR A 20 -17.59 -18.55 6.06
C TYR A 20 -16.70 -19.21 5.01
N SER A 21 -16.03 -20.29 5.40
CA SER A 21 -15.35 -21.20 4.49
C SER A 21 -16.42 -21.77 3.54
N GLU A 22 -16.71 -21.06 2.46
CA GLU A 22 -17.52 -21.58 1.37
C GLU A 22 -16.69 -22.66 0.67
N ASP A 23 -16.87 -23.88 1.16
CA ASP A 23 -16.72 -25.14 0.46
C ASP A 23 -15.30 -25.45 -0.09
N SER A 24 -14.41 -25.83 0.82
CA SER A 24 -13.32 -26.76 0.50
C SER A 24 -13.43 -27.95 1.45
N ASN A 25 -13.82 -29.11 0.93
CA ASN A 25 -13.83 -30.41 1.61
C ASN A 25 -12.40 -30.91 1.94
N SER A 26 -11.58 -30.07 2.58
CA SER A 26 -10.26 -30.42 3.09
C SER A 26 -10.36 -30.52 4.61
N GLU A 27 -9.94 -31.64 5.20
CA GLU A 27 -9.91 -31.79 6.65
C GLU A 27 -9.16 -30.61 7.29
N PRO A 28 -9.69 -29.99 8.37
CA PRO A 28 -8.99 -28.91 9.05
C PRO A 28 -7.64 -29.44 9.54
N ASN A 29 -6.54 -28.84 9.07
CA ASN A 29 -5.21 -29.21 9.51
C ASN A 29 -4.98 -28.63 10.91
N VAL A 30 -5.49 -29.35 11.92
CA VAL A 30 -5.48 -29.00 13.35
C VAL A 30 -4.07 -28.64 13.84
N ASP A 31 -3.03 -29.25 13.27
CA ASP A 31 -1.64 -28.98 13.63
C ASP A 31 -1.17 -27.60 13.17
N LEU A 32 -1.56 -27.16 11.96
CA LEU A 32 -1.25 -25.82 11.45
C LEU A 32 -1.97 -24.73 12.25
N GLU A 33 -3.24 -24.97 12.57
CA GLU A 33 -4.06 -24.04 13.34
C GLU A 33 -3.50 -23.85 14.76
N ASN A 34 -3.23 -24.96 15.46
CA ASN A 34 -2.63 -24.93 16.79
C ASN A 34 -1.28 -24.22 16.78
N GLN A 35 -0.43 -24.51 15.80
CA GLN A 35 0.89 -23.87 15.68
C GLN A 35 0.78 -22.36 15.40
N TYR A 36 -0.20 -21.93 14.60
CA TYR A 36 -0.44 -20.51 14.33
C TYR A 36 -0.90 -19.74 15.57
N TYR A 37 -1.87 -20.26 16.33
CA TYR A 37 -2.35 -19.59 17.55
C TYR A 37 -1.29 -19.53 18.64
N ASN A 38 -0.49 -20.61 18.80
CA ASN A 38 0.67 -20.59 19.68
C ASN A 38 1.66 -19.48 19.29
N SER A 39 1.89 -19.30 17.98
CA SER A 39 2.77 -18.23 17.47
C SER A 39 2.17 -16.83 17.70
N LYS A 40 0.85 -16.67 17.59
CA LYS A 40 0.14 -15.41 17.84
C LYS A 40 0.20 -15.00 19.31
N ALA A 41 0.09 -15.96 20.25
CA ALA A 41 0.24 -15.69 21.67
C ALA A 41 1.65 -15.19 22.02
N LEU A 42 2.70 -15.76 21.41
CA LEU A 42 4.09 -15.37 21.62
C LEU A 42 4.43 -13.96 21.11
N LYS A 43 3.57 -13.35 20.28
CA LYS A 43 3.83 -12.04 19.65
C LYS A 43 3.99 -10.92 20.69
N GLU A 44 3.23 -10.98 21.79
CA GLU A 44 3.25 -9.97 22.84
C GLU A 44 4.44 -10.16 23.80
N ASP A 45 4.83 -11.41 24.06
CA ASP A 45 5.91 -11.73 25.01
C ASP A 45 7.31 -11.66 24.37
N ASP A 46 7.51 -12.35 23.24
CA ASP A 46 8.79 -12.39 22.52
C ASP A 46 8.57 -12.37 20.99
N PRO A 47 8.65 -11.18 20.37
CA PRO A 47 8.40 -11.03 18.93
C PRO A 47 9.42 -11.79 18.06
N LYS A 48 10.65 -12.05 18.55
CA LYS A 48 11.65 -12.81 17.78
C LYS A 48 11.37 -14.31 17.85
N ALA A 49 10.95 -14.81 19.02
CA ALA A 49 10.49 -16.19 19.15
C ALA A 49 9.24 -16.43 18.30
N ALA A 50 8.29 -15.48 18.29
CA ALA A 50 7.09 -15.54 17.46
C ALA A 50 7.43 -15.66 15.96
N LEU A 51 8.42 -14.91 15.45
CA LEU A 51 8.88 -15.06 14.05
C LEU A 51 9.37 -16.48 13.74
N SER A 52 10.10 -17.09 14.67
CA SER A 52 10.58 -18.48 14.52
C SER A 52 9.42 -19.48 14.56
N SER A 53 8.42 -19.24 15.40
CA SER A 53 7.22 -20.09 15.49
C SER A 53 6.31 -19.96 14.25
N PHE A 54 6.16 -18.76 13.69
CA PHE A 54 5.46 -18.55 12.40
C PHE A 54 6.21 -19.17 11.23
N GLN A 55 7.55 -19.17 11.26
CA GLN A 55 8.36 -19.86 10.25
C GLN A 55 8.06 -21.38 10.24
N LYS A 56 7.83 -21.99 11.40
CA LYS A 56 7.42 -23.41 11.48
C LYS A 56 6.05 -23.66 10.83
N VAL A 57 5.11 -22.71 10.91
CA VAL A 57 3.82 -22.83 10.19
C VAL A 57 4.07 -22.94 8.69
N LEU A 58 5.01 -22.15 8.14
CA LEU A 58 5.36 -22.20 6.72
C LEU A 58 6.09 -23.50 6.32
N GLU A 59 6.85 -24.10 7.23
CA GLU A 59 7.55 -25.37 6.98
C GLU A 59 6.61 -26.58 7.07
N LEU A 60 5.63 -26.54 7.97
CA LEU A 60 4.58 -27.55 8.09
C LEU A 60 3.58 -27.46 6.94
N GLU A 61 3.38 -26.26 6.38
CA GLU A 61 2.54 -26.03 5.22
C GLU A 61 3.27 -26.51 3.94
N GLY A 62 3.08 -27.78 3.59
CA GLY A 62 3.72 -28.39 2.41
C GLY A 62 3.27 -27.78 1.06
N GLU A 63 2.00 -27.38 0.96
CA GLU A 63 1.45 -26.65 -0.19
C GLU A 63 0.95 -25.29 0.26
N LYS A 64 1.29 -24.23 -0.50
CA LYS A 64 0.89 -22.85 -0.19
C LYS A 64 -0.61 -22.76 0.06
N GLY A 65 -0.97 -22.43 1.29
CA GLY A 65 -2.35 -22.34 1.75
C GLY A 65 -2.62 -21.05 2.50
N GLU A 66 -3.77 -21.04 3.16
CA GLU A 66 -4.27 -19.88 3.89
C GLU A 66 -3.47 -19.61 5.18
N TRP A 67 -3.02 -20.68 5.86
CA TRP A 67 -2.30 -20.58 7.14
C TRP A 67 -0.92 -19.95 6.98
N GLY A 68 -0.17 -20.31 5.94
CA GLY A 68 1.09 -19.66 5.64
C GLY A 68 0.91 -18.21 5.19
N PHE A 69 -0.17 -17.90 4.47
CA PHE A 69 -0.49 -16.51 4.13
C PHE A 69 -0.78 -15.67 5.37
N LYS A 70 -1.58 -16.18 6.31
CA LYS A 70 -1.86 -15.55 7.61
C LYS A 70 -0.59 -15.38 8.44
N ALA A 71 0.27 -16.41 8.49
CA ALA A 71 1.55 -16.36 9.19
C ALA A 71 2.48 -15.27 8.60
N LEU A 72 2.62 -15.20 7.28
CA LEU A 72 3.44 -14.18 6.61
C LEU A 72 2.96 -12.76 6.91
N LYS A 73 1.64 -12.52 6.92
CA LYS A 73 1.06 -11.22 7.30
C LYS A 73 1.48 -10.81 8.72
N GLN A 74 1.43 -11.74 9.68
CA GLN A 74 1.89 -11.47 11.06
C GLN A 74 3.40 -11.23 11.12
N MET A 75 4.20 -12.02 10.42
CA MET A 75 5.65 -11.84 10.36
C MET A 75 6.04 -10.48 9.79
N ILE A 76 5.32 -9.98 8.78
CA ILE A 76 5.53 -8.63 8.21
C ILE A 76 5.23 -7.56 9.26
N LYS A 77 4.11 -7.65 9.98
CA LYS A 77 3.74 -6.72 11.05
C LYS A 77 4.79 -6.71 12.18
N ILE A 78 5.28 -7.88 12.59
CA ILE A 78 6.32 -7.99 13.62
C ILE A 78 7.64 -7.39 13.15
N ASN A 79 8.12 -7.73 11.95
CA ASN A 79 9.36 -7.16 11.42
C ASN A 79 9.28 -5.64 11.25
N PHE A 80 8.11 -5.10 10.89
CA PHE A 80 7.88 -3.67 10.85
C PHE A 80 8.00 -3.02 12.24
N LYS A 81 7.39 -3.61 13.28
CA LYS A 81 7.51 -3.14 14.68
C LYS A 81 8.94 -3.20 15.19
N LEU A 82 9.71 -4.21 14.78
CA LEU A 82 11.12 -4.39 15.14
C LEU A 82 12.09 -3.51 14.33
N GLY A 83 11.60 -2.78 13.31
CA GLY A 83 12.43 -1.98 12.41
C GLY A 83 13.30 -2.78 11.44
N ASN A 84 13.08 -4.09 11.31
CA ASN A 84 13.82 -4.96 10.40
C ASN A 84 13.21 -4.93 8.99
N TYR A 85 13.38 -3.80 8.30
CA TYR A 85 12.81 -3.58 6.97
C TYR A 85 13.32 -4.52 5.87
N PRO A 86 14.61 -4.90 5.81
CA PRO A 86 15.08 -5.86 4.80
C PRO A 86 14.40 -7.22 4.90
N GLU A 87 14.28 -7.76 6.13
CA GLU A 87 13.61 -9.04 6.34
C GLU A 87 12.11 -8.93 6.09
N MET A 88 11.49 -7.81 6.48
CA MET A 88 10.09 -7.51 6.15
C MET A 88 9.84 -7.59 4.64
N MET A 89 10.71 -7.01 3.82
CA MET A 89 10.61 -7.05 2.36
C MET A 89 10.73 -8.48 1.82
N ASN A 90 11.64 -9.29 2.38
CA ASN A 90 11.76 -10.71 2.01
C ASN A 90 10.46 -11.47 2.28
N ARG A 91 9.84 -11.27 3.45
CA ARG A 91 8.54 -11.87 3.79
C ARG A 91 7.41 -11.36 2.92
N TYR A 92 7.44 -10.09 2.54
CA TYR A 92 6.49 -9.50 1.62
C TYR A 92 6.57 -10.12 0.22
N LYS A 93 7.79 -10.30 -0.32
CA LYS A 93 8.01 -11.01 -1.59
C LYS A 93 7.50 -12.45 -1.54
N GLN A 94 7.72 -13.16 -0.42
CA GLN A 94 7.15 -14.50 -0.22
C GLN A 94 5.62 -14.47 -0.25
N LEU A 95 4.98 -13.53 0.46
CA LEU A 95 3.53 -13.35 0.49
C LEU A 95 2.96 -13.09 -0.91
N LEU A 96 3.64 -12.29 -1.73
CA LEU A 96 3.23 -12.04 -3.11
C LEU A 96 3.23 -13.31 -3.98
N THR A 97 3.97 -14.37 -3.61
CA THR A 97 3.90 -15.64 -4.34
C THR A 97 2.63 -16.46 -4.06
N TYR A 98 1.89 -16.15 -3.00
CA TYR A 98 0.64 -16.83 -2.62
C TYR A 98 -0.57 -16.26 -3.36
N ILE A 99 -0.50 -15.01 -3.84
CA ILE A 99 -1.64 -14.31 -4.47
C ILE A 99 -2.14 -14.97 -5.76
N ARG A 100 -1.32 -15.83 -6.38
CA ARG A 100 -1.66 -16.52 -7.63
C ARG A 100 -2.43 -17.82 -7.41
N SER A 101 -2.10 -18.57 -6.37
CA SER A 101 -2.47 -19.99 -6.28
C SER A 101 -3.14 -20.37 -4.96
N ALA A 102 -2.85 -19.68 -3.87
CA ALA A 102 -3.25 -20.12 -2.53
C ALA A 102 -4.47 -19.37 -1.99
N VAL A 103 -4.73 -18.16 -2.49
CA VAL A 103 -5.70 -17.26 -1.87
C VAL A 103 -6.52 -16.52 -2.92
N THR A 104 -7.77 -16.20 -2.58
CA THR A 104 -8.68 -15.49 -3.49
C THR A 104 -8.18 -14.08 -3.82
N ARG A 105 -8.51 -13.59 -5.02
CA ARG A 105 -8.13 -12.25 -5.49
C ARG A 105 -8.59 -11.15 -4.54
N ASN A 106 -9.81 -11.25 -4.00
CA ASN A 106 -10.35 -10.25 -3.07
C ASN A 106 -9.61 -10.24 -1.73
N TYR A 107 -9.30 -11.41 -1.18
CA TYR A 107 -8.58 -11.50 0.08
C TYR A 107 -7.12 -11.01 -0.04
N SER A 108 -6.45 -11.34 -1.16
CA SER A 108 -5.12 -10.79 -1.45
C SER A 108 -5.15 -9.26 -1.62
N GLU A 109 -6.19 -8.68 -2.25
CA GLU A 109 -6.37 -7.24 -2.39
C GLU A 109 -6.56 -6.55 -1.04
N LYS A 110 -7.43 -7.08 -0.17
CA LYS A 110 -7.62 -6.57 1.20
C LYS A 110 -6.31 -6.60 1.98
N SER A 111 -5.58 -7.71 1.91
CA SER A 111 -4.35 -7.91 2.65
C SER A 111 -3.22 -6.99 2.18
N ILE A 112 -3.04 -6.82 0.86
CA ILE A 112 -2.06 -5.88 0.29
C ILE A 112 -2.40 -4.45 0.71
N ASN A 113 -3.67 -4.03 0.60
CA ASN A 113 -4.07 -2.69 1.01
C ASN A 113 -3.86 -2.47 2.51
N SER A 114 -4.24 -3.42 3.36
CA SER A 114 -4.00 -3.36 4.80
C SER A 114 -2.51 -3.20 5.14
N ILE A 115 -1.61 -3.93 4.47
CA ILE A 115 -0.16 -3.80 4.67
C ILE A 115 0.34 -2.42 4.21
N LEU A 116 -0.03 -1.99 3.00
CA LEU A 116 0.38 -0.69 2.46
C LEU A 116 -0.14 0.46 3.32
N ASP A 117 -1.38 0.36 3.80
CA ASP A 117 -2.01 1.36 4.65
C ASP A 117 -1.34 1.36 6.04
N TYR A 118 -0.99 0.20 6.61
CA TYR A 118 -0.24 0.10 7.87
C TYR A 118 1.15 0.77 7.78
N ILE A 119 1.90 0.50 6.70
CA ILE A 119 3.20 1.13 6.46
C ILE A 119 3.01 2.63 6.24
N SER A 120 1.98 3.05 5.51
CA SER A 120 1.71 4.45 5.21
C SER A 120 1.17 5.26 6.41
N THR A 121 0.42 4.65 7.33
CA THR A 121 -0.23 5.34 8.46
C THR A 121 0.78 5.66 9.57
N SER A 122 1.89 4.93 9.63
CA SER A 122 3.04 5.32 10.45
C SER A 122 3.54 6.76 10.16
N LYS A 123 3.23 7.32 8.97
CA LYS A 123 3.44 8.73 8.57
C LYS A 123 2.62 9.72 9.40
N GLN A 124 1.41 9.38 9.86
CA GLN A 124 0.50 10.30 10.54
C GLN A 124 0.80 10.45 12.04
N GLN A 125 1.15 9.35 12.73
CA GLN A 125 1.54 9.37 14.15
C GLN A 125 2.81 10.20 14.41
N GLN A 126 3.77 10.21 13.48
CA GLN A 126 4.98 11.04 13.62
C GLN A 126 4.74 12.54 13.33
N LYS A 127 3.76 12.88 12.47
CA LYS A 127 3.38 14.27 12.18
C LYS A 127 2.60 14.93 13.32
N SER A 128 1.75 14.18 14.04
CA SER A 128 1.02 14.69 15.20
C SER A 128 1.93 15.00 16.39
N MET A 129 2.96 14.17 16.65
CA MET A 129 3.96 14.44 17.69
C MET A 129 4.77 15.73 17.43
N LYS A 130 5.07 16.07 16.16
CA LYS A 130 5.77 17.33 15.82
C LYS A 130 4.93 18.60 16.04
N ARG A 131 3.60 18.52 16.15
CA ARG A 131 2.74 19.71 16.36
C ARG A 131 2.57 20.10 17.82
N GLN A 132 2.93 19.24 18.78
CA GLN A 132 2.81 19.53 20.22
C GLN A 132 4.12 20.04 20.87
N GLY A 133 5.23 20.11 20.13
CA GLY A 133 6.49 20.70 20.59
C GLY A 133 6.79 22.04 19.94
N SER A 134 6.00 23.09 20.24
CA SER A 134 6.34 24.47 19.85
C SER A 134 6.14 25.42 21.02
N SER A 135 7.15 25.49 21.88
CA SER A 135 7.45 26.65 22.72
C SER A 135 8.95 26.67 23.00
N GLY A 136 9.72 27.20 22.05
CA GLY A 136 11.15 27.39 22.21
C GLY A 136 11.78 27.81 20.90
N GLY A 137 11.92 29.11 20.69
CA GLY A 137 12.62 29.66 19.53
C GLY A 137 14.08 29.24 19.56
N ILE A 138 14.50 28.47 18.56
CA ILE A 138 15.89 28.26 18.21
C ILE A 138 16.01 28.43 16.70
N ALA A 139 17.02 29.18 16.27
CA ALA A 139 17.19 29.68 14.91
C ALA A 139 17.16 28.56 13.85
N GLU A 140 16.47 28.85 12.75
CA GLU A 140 16.05 27.96 11.68
C GLU A 140 17.16 27.65 10.65
N THR A 141 18.41 27.39 11.07
CA THR A 141 19.49 27.20 10.07
C THR A 141 20.37 25.96 10.17
N ASP A 142 20.34 25.14 11.24
CA ASP A 142 21.23 23.96 11.32
C ASP A 142 20.55 22.61 11.68
N LEU A 143 19.22 22.51 11.61
CA LEU A 143 18.51 21.25 11.97
C LEU A 143 18.23 20.28 10.81
N LYS A 144 18.64 20.61 9.58
CA LYS A 144 18.27 19.83 8.37
C LYS A 144 19.16 18.60 8.13
N ALA A 145 20.33 18.50 8.77
CA ALA A 145 21.32 17.46 8.47
C ALA A 145 21.20 16.16 9.29
N CYS A 146 20.55 16.18 10.47
CA CYS A 146 20.57 15.01 11.38
C CYS A 146 19.22 14.28 11.52
N PHE A 147 18.09 14.90 11.15
CA PHE A 147 16.75 14.30 11.27
C PHE A 147 16.08 13.98 9.92
N GLY A 148 16.76 14.22 8.80
CA GLY A 148 16.23 13.95 7.45
C GLY A 148 16.24 12.47 7.05
N GLY A 149 17.21 11.70 7.55
CA GLY A 149 17.50 10.34 7.04
C GLY A 149 16.43 9.28 7.35
N GLU A 150 15.76 9.33 8.49
CA GLU A 150 14.76 8.30 8.83
C GLU A 150 13.45 8.46 8.06
N ALA A 151 13.02 9.70 7.84
CA ALA A 151 11.81 9.97 7.05
C ALA A 151 12.01 9.67 5.57
N GLU A 152 13.20 9.95 5.04
CA GLU A 152 13.60 9.61 3.67
C GLU A 152 13.72 8.09 3.50
N SER A 153 14.38 7.39 4.43
CA SER A 153 14.49 5.93 4.43
C SER A 153 13.14 5.20 4.49
N LYS A 154 12.18 5.68 5.31
CA LYS A 154 10.83 5.09 5.38
C LYS A 154 10.02 5.33 4.10
N MET A 155 10.25 6.46 3.46
CA MET A 155 9.63 6.81 2.19
C MET A 155 10.19 5.91 1.07
N ASP A 156 11.49 5.68 1.04
CA ASP A 156 12.13 4.77 0.08
C ASP A 156 11.67 3.33 0.28
N LEU A 157 11.51 2.91 1.53
CA LEU A 157 10.89 1.63 1.86
C LEU A 157 9.48 1.52 1.27
N LEU A 158 8.62 2.52 1.51
CA LEU A 158 7.26 2.51 0.99
C LEU A 158 7.24 2.44 -0.55
N GLN A 159 8.17 3.14 -1.22
CA GLN A 159 8.32 3.06 -2.68
C GLN A 159 8.68 1.64 -3.12
N GLU A 160 9.65 0.98 -2.46
CA GLU A 160 10.05 -0.39 -2.78
C GLU A 160 8.88 -1.37 -2.61
N PHE A 161 8.05 -1.20 -1.57
CA PHE A 161 6.82 -1.98 -1.39
C PHE A 161 5.87 -1.79 -2.57
N TYR A 162 5.56 -0.55 -2.94
CA TYR A 162 4.68 -0.27 -4.08
C TYR A 162 5.23 -0.86 -5.39
N GLU A 163 6.51 -0.68 -5.69
CA GLU A 163 7.15 -1.21 -6.91
C GLU A 163 7.09 -2.74 -6.97
N THR A 164 7.50 -3.41 -5.88
CA THR A 164 7.46 -4.88 -5.77
C THR A 164 6.03 -5.41 -5.89
N THR A 165 5.06 -4.73 -5.29
CA THR A 165 3.64 -5.08 -5.39
C THR A 165 3.16 -5.01 -6.84
N LEU A 166 3.51 -3.93 -7.55
CA LEU A 166 3.07 -3.71 -8.92
C LEU A 166 3.62 -4.74 -9.90
N GLU A 167 4.87 -5.17 -9.70
CA GLU A 167 5.48 -6.24 -10.49
C GLU A 167 4.71 -7.56 -10.31
N ALA A 168 4.44 -7.95 -9.06
CA ALA A 168 3.66 -9.16 -8.78
C ALA A 168 2.20 -9.08 -9.27
N LEU A 169 1.56 -7.91 -9.17
CA LEU A 169 0.18 -7.71 -9.62
C LEU A 169 0.04 -7.71 -11.15
N LYS A 170 1.08 -7.27 -11.87
CA LYS A 170 1.11 -7.32 -13.33
C LYS A 170 1.08 -8.77 -13.82
N ASP A 171 1.86 -9.65 -13.18
CA ASP A 171 1.87 -11.07 -13.48
C ASP A 171 0.56 -11.77 -13.10
N ALA A 172 -0.08 -11.31 -12.01
CA ALA A 172 -1.37 -11.82 -11.57
C ALA A 172 -2.58 -11.31 -12.39
N LYS A 173 -2.37 -10.44 -13.41
CA LYS A 173 -3.42 -9.80 -14.22
C LYS A 173 -4.52 -9.15 -13.39
N ASN A 174 -4.13 -8.52 -12.27
CA ASN A 174 -5.08 -7.85 -11.39
C ASN A 174 -5.25 -6.36 -11.77
N ASP A 175 -5.85 -6.08 -12.92
CA ASP A 175 -5.92 -4.72 -13.50
C ASP A 175 -6.50 -3.67 -12.55
N ARG A 176 -7.56 -4.01 -11.81
CA ARG A 176 -8.22 -3.09 -10.87
C ARG A 176 -7.31 -2.65 -9.73
N LEU A 177 -6.66 -3.60 -9.07
CA LEU A 177 -5.75 -3.30 -7.96
C LEU A 177 -4.47 -2.65 -8.51
N TRP A 178 -3.94 -3.16 -9.62
CA TRP A 178 -2.76 -2.60 -10.29
C TRP A 178 -2.96 -1.11 -10.62
N PHE A 179 -4.13 -0.73 -11.14
CA PHE A 179 -4.47 0.66 -11.41
C PHE A 179 -4.47 1.50 -10.14
N LYS A 180 -5.21 1.09 -9.10
CA LYS A 180 -5.28 1.81 -7.81
C LYS A 180 -3.90 1.99 -7.17
N THR A 181 -3.09 0.94 -7.17
CA THR A 181 -1.75 0.91 -6.60
C THR A 181 -0.80 1.85 -7.36
N ASN A 182 -0.86 1.85 -8.70
CA ASN A 182 -0.11 2.80 -9.53
C ASN A 182 -0.55 4.26 -9.29
N THR A 183 -1.85 4.51 -9.16
CA THR A 183 -2.38 5.85 -8.86
C THR A 183 -1.89 6.34 -7.49
N LYS A 184 -1.85 5.46 -6.46
CA LYS A 184 -1.25 5.78 -5.15
C LYS A 184 0.25 6.10 -5.28
N LEU A 185 1.01 5.28 -6.00
CA LEU A 185 2.44 5.50 -6.23
C LEU A 185 2.72 6.79 -7.02
N GLY A 186 1.88 7.10 -8.01
CA GLY A 186 1.96 8.35 -8.78
C GLY A 186 1.78 9.58 -7.89
N LYS A 187 0.82 9.55 -6.95
CA LYS A 187 0.66 10.63 -5.96
C LYS A 187 1.90 10.79 -5.07
N LEU A 188 2.54 9.70 -4.68
CA LEU A 188 3.80 9.76 -3.91
C LEU A 188 4.94 10.39 -4.72
N TYR A 189 5.08 10.06 -6.01
CA TYR A 189 6.08 10.73 -6.86
C TYR A 189 5.78 12.19 -7.09
N LEU A 190 4.51 12.57 -7.19
CA LEU A 190 4.09 13.97 -7.26
C LEU A 190 4.48 14.72 -5.97
N GLU A 191 4.24 14.15 -4.79
CA GLU A 191 4.66 14.72 -3.50
C GLU A 191 6.18 14.92 -3.40
N ARG A 192 6.98 14.12 -4.11
CA ARG A 192 8.45 14.21 -4.14
C ARG A 192 9.02 15.03 -5.30
N GLU A 193 8.16 15.57 -6.17
CA GLU A 193 8.58 16.24 -7.41
C GLU A 193 9.43 15.33 -8.34
N GLU A 194 9.28 14.00 -8.21
CA GLU A 194 9.97 12.97 -9.00
C GLU A 194 9.26 12.75 -10.35
N PHE A 195 9.25 13.82 -11.17
CA PHE A 195 8.47 13.87 -12.40
C PHE A 195 8.87 12.82 -13.44
N GLY A 196 10.15 12.43 -13.47
CA GLY A 196 10.64 11.42 -14.41
C GLY A 196 10.03 10.04 -14.16
N LYS A 197 9.95 9.61 -12.90
CA LYS A 197 9.31 8.35 -12.50
C LYS A 197 7.79 8.45 -12.66
N LEU A 198 7.18 9.57 -12.27
CA LEU A 198 5.75 9.84 -12.43
C LEU A 198 5.31 9.70 -13.91
N GLN A 199 6.08 10.27 -14.84
CA GLN A 199 5.77 10.18 -16.27
C GLN A 199 5.87 8.75 -16.83
N LYS A 200 6.69 7.86 -16.22
CA LYS A 200 6.70 6.43 -16.60
C LYS A 200 5.41 5.75 -16.15
N ILE A 201 4.96 6.01 -14.93
CA ILE A 201 3.70 5.45 -14.40
C ILE A 201 2.50 5.92 -15.20
N LEU A 202 2.40 7.23 -15.46
CA LEU A 202 1.26 7.80 -16.19
C LEU A 202 1.14 7.23 -17.61
N ARG A 203 2.27 6.98 -18.29
CA ARG A 203 2.26 6.28 -19.59
C ARG A 203 1.72 4.86 -19.49
N GLN A 204 2.12 4.10 -18.46
CA GLN A 204 1.60 2.74 -18.26
C GLN A 204 0.11 2.75 -17.94
N LEU A 205 -0.33 3.65 -17.06
CA LEU A 205 -1.73 3.82 -16.72
C LEU A 205 -2.57 4.22 -17.94
N HIS A 206 -2.11 5.18 -18.72
CA HIS A 206 -2.80 5.62 -19.94
C HIS A 206 -2.89 4.49 -20.97
N GLN A 207 -1.81 3.76 -21.20
CA GLN A 207 -1.83 2.58 -22.08
C GLN A 207 -2.82 1.50 -21.60
N SER A 208 -2.99 1.33 -20.28
CA SER A 208 -4.00 0.40 -19.74
C SER A 208 -5.45 0.83 -19.99
N CYS A 209 -5.66 2.10 -20.35
CA CYS A 209 -6.95 2.69 -20.69
C CYS A 209 -7.12 2.94 -22.19
N GLN A 210 -6.19 2.48 -23.03
CA GLN A 210 -6.31 2.54 -24.49
C GLN A 210 -6.90 1.25 -25.06
N THR A 211 -7.54 1.35 -26.21
CA THR A 211 -7.99 0.22 -27.03
C THR A 211 -6.82 -0.38 -27.81
N ASP A 212 -7.04 -1.53 -28.45
CA ASP A 212 -6.04 -2.18 -29.32
C ASP A 212 -5.61 -1.29 -30.50
N ASP A 213 -6.46 -0.33 -30.88
CA ASP A 213 -6.20 0.67 -31.93
C ASP A 213 -5.40 1.89 -31.40
N GLY A 214 -5.11 1.94 -30.10
CA GLY A 214 -4.35 3.02 -29.45
C GLY A 214 -5.19 4.25 -29.10
N GLU A 215 -6.52 4.19 -29.27
CA GLU A 215 -7.44 5.27 -28.89
C GLU A 215 -7.90 5.12 -27.43
N ASP A 216 -8.33 6.23 -26.82
CA ASP A 216 -8.84 6.25 -25.46
C ASP A 216 -10.13 5.40 -25.31
N ASP A 217 -10.11 4.41 -24.42
CA ASP A 217 -11.29 3.58 -24.12
C ASP A 217 -12.28 4.39 -23.26
N LEU A 218 -13.33 4.90 -23.91
CA LEU A 218 -14.39 5.66 -23.25
C LEU A 218 -15.14 4.85 -22.17
N LYS A 219 -15.09 3.51 -22.19
CA LYS A 219 -15.65 2.68 -21.11
C LYS A 219 -14.85 2.82 -19.81
N LYS A 220 -13.57 3.19 -19.91
CA LYS A 220 -12.67 3.48 -18.78
C LYS A 220 -12.58 4.98 -18.47
N GLY A 221 -13.55 5.78 -18.92
CA GLY A 221 -13.52 7.24 -18.79
C GLY A 221 -13.25 7.76 -17.37
N THR A 222 -13.77 7.11 -16.31
CA THR A 222 -13.48 7.52 -14.92
C THR A 222 -12.00 7.34 -14.56
N GLN A 223 -11.38 6.23 -14.97
CA GLN A 223 -9.94 5.96 -14.79
C GLN A 223 -9.10 6.94 -15.59
N LEU A 224 -9.51 7.24 -16.82
CA LEU A 224 -8.83 8.18 -17.70
C LEU A 224 -8.83 9.60 -17.11
N LEU A 225 -9.93 10.03 -16.49
CA LEU A 225 -10.01 11.30 -15.77
C LEU A 225 -9.11 11.33 -14.52
N GLU A 226 -8.95 10.21 -13.80
CA GLU A 226 -7.98 10.12 -12.70
C GLU A 226 -6.53 10.32 -13.20
N ILE A 227 -6.19 9.72 -14.35
CA ILE A 227 -4.88 9.89 -14.99
C ILE A 227 -4.66 11.34 -15.39
N TYR A 228 -5.63 11.95 -16.09
CA TYR A 228 -5.54 13.35 -16.50
C TYR A 228 -5.43 14.30 -15.31
N ALA A 229 -6.13 14.04 -14.20
CA ALA A 229 -5.98 14.85 -13.00
C ALA A 229 -4.56 14.77 -12.39
N LEU A 230 -3.90 13.60 -12.43
CA LEU A 230 -2.50 13.47 -11.99
C LEU A 230 -1.53 14.16 -12.96
N GLU A 231 -1.75 14.03 -14.28
CA GLU A 231 -0.95 14.73 -15.29
C GLU A 231 -1.07 16.24 -15.18
N ILE A 232 -2.29 16.76 -14.95
CA ILE A 232 -2.53 18.18 -14.72
C ILE A 232 -1.77 18.65 -13.48
N GLN A 233 -1.87 17.94 -12.35
CA GLN A 233 -1.10 18.31 -11.15
C GLN A 233 0.41 18.31 -11.41
N MET A 234 0.93 17.32 -12.13
CA MET A 234 2.34 17.24 -12.52
C MET A 234 2.76 18.44 -13.39
N TYR A 235 2.00 18.75 -14.45
CA TYR A 235 2.35 19.84 -15.37
C TYR A 235 2.11 21.22 -14.77
N THR A 236 1.19 21.35 -13.80
CA THR A 236 1.02 22.56 -12.98
C THR A 236 2.27 22.80 -12.14
N ALA A 237 2.80 21.78 -11.47
CA ALA A 237 4.07 21.89 -10.74
C ALA A 237 5.25 22.25 -11.66
N GLN A 238 5.29 21.71 -12.89
CA GLN A 238 6.29 22.04 -13.91
C GLN A 238 6.06 23.37 -14.64
N LYS A 239 4.94 24.07 -14.37
CA LYS A 239 4.51 25.30 -15.07
C LYS A 239 4.40 25.15 -16.59
N ASN A 240 4.00 23.97 -17.09
CA ASN A 240 3.89 23.68 -18.52
C ASN A 240 2.47 23.96 -19.06
N ASN A 241 2.17 25.25 -19.31
CA ASN A 241 0.84 25.69 -19.75
C ASN A 241 0.36 25.10 -21.08
N LYS A 242 1.28 24.76 -22.00
CA LYS A 242 0.90 24.20 -23.31
C LYS A 242 0.27 22.81 -23.15
N LYS A 243 0.89 21.96 -22.32
CA LYS A 243 0.39 20.62 -22.06
C LYS A 243 -0.87 20.62 -21.21
N LEU A 244 -0.98 21.54 -20.25
CA LEU A 244 -2.19 21.71 -19.45
C LEU A 244 -3.42 22.00 -20.32
N LYS A 245 -3.30 22.91 -21.29
CA LYS A 245 -4.39 23.23 -22.21
C LYS A 245 -4.84 22.01 -23.02
N ALA A 246 -3.89 21.24 -23.55
CA ALA A 246 -4.19 20.03 -24.32
C ALA A 246 -4.93 18.97 -23.49
N LEU A 247 -4.45 18.71 -22.26
CA LEU A 247 -5.07 17.74 -21.35
C LEU A 247 -6.47 18.17 -20.92
N TYR A 248 -6.67 19.46 -20.67
CA TYR A 248 -7.99 20.00 -20.35
C TYR A 248 -8.97 19.76 -21.51
N GLU A 249 -8.57 20.08 -22.75
CA GLU A 249 -9.39 19.85 -23.94
C GLU A 249 -9.73 18.36 -24.13
N GLN A 250 -8.75 17.47 -23.94
CA GLN A 250 -8.95 16.02 -23.99
C GLN A 250 -9.94 15.53 -22.92
N SER A 251 -9.83 16.04 -21.69
CA SER A 251 -10.73 15.64 -20.59
C SER A 251 -12.21 15.97 -20.87
N LEU A 252 -12.49 17.02 -21.65
CA LEU A 252 -13.86 17.42 -22.02
C LEU A 252 -14.55 16.43 -22.97
N HIS A 253 -13.78 15.57 -23.63
CA HIS A 253 -14.32 14.56 -24.54
C HIS A 253 -14.93 13.38 -23.76
N ILE A 254 -14.50 13.19 -22.51
CA ILE A 254 -15.01 12.15 -21.61
C ILE A 254 -16.28 12.67 -20.91
N LYS A 255 -17.44 12.53 -21.56
CA LYS A 255 -18.73 13.04 -21.06
C LYS A 255 -19.58 12.01 -20.32
N SER A 256 -19.33 10.71 -20.57
CA SER A 256 -20.12 9.60 -20.03
C SER A 256 -19.61 9.08 -18.68
N ALA A 257 -18.47 9.56 -18.20
CA ALA A 257 -17.89 9.13 -16.93
C ALA A 257 -18.48 9.91 -15.75
N ILE A 258 -18.63 9.23 -14.61
CA ILE A 258 -19.00 9.85 -13.32
C ILE A 258 -17.75 9.82 -12.43
N PRO A 259 -16.87 10.84 -12.54
CA PRO A 259 -15.69 10.96 -11.68
C PRO A 259 -16.04 11.50 -10.29
N HIS A 260 -15.15 11.24 -9.33
CA HIS A 260 -15.25 11.83 -7.99
C HIS A 260 -15.16 13.38 -8.06
N PRO A 261 -15.95 14.14 -7.29
CA PRO A 261 -15.96 15.61 -7.34
C PRO A 261 -14.58 16.27 -7.20
N LEU A 262 -13.71 15.67 -6.39
CA LEU A 262 -12.33 16.15 -6.20
C LEU A 262 -11.49 16.10 -7.49
N ILE A 263 -11.65 15.05 -8.31
CA ILE A 263 -10.95 14.90 -9.59
C ILE A 263 -11.40 16.01 -10.54
N MET A 264 -12.70 16.28 -10.57
CA MET A 264 -13.26 17.36 -11.38
C MET A 264 -12.80 18.74 -10.93
N GLY A 265 -12.65 18.94 -9.62
CA GLY A 265 -12.08 20.17 -9.07
C GLY A 265 -10.65 20.42 -9.53
N VAL A 266 -9.83 19.37 -9.66
CA VAL A 266 -8.46 19.49 -10.18
C VAL A 266 -8.44 19.77 -11.68
N ILE A 267 -9.35 19.17 -12.45
CA ILE A 267 -9.39 19.34 -13.91
C ILE A 267 -9.96 20.71 -14.30
N ARG A 268 -10.99 21.19 -13.58
CA ARG A 268 -11.76 22.39 -13.94
C ARG A 268 -11.44 23.62 -13.07
N GLY A 269 -10.60 23.49 -12.06
CA GLY A 269 -10.14 24.58 -11.19
C GLY A 269 -8.89 25.23 -11.74
#